data_AF-A0A964NBK3-F1
#
_entry.id   AF-A0A964NBK3-F1
#
_cell.length_a   1.000
_cell.length_b   1.000
_cell.length_c   1.000
_cell.angle_alpha   90.00
_cell.angle_beta   90.00
_cell.angle_gamma   90.00
#
_symmetry.space_group_name_H-M   'P 1'
#
loop_
_entity.id
_entity.type
_entity.pdbx_description
1 polymer ?
#
loop_
_entity_poly.entity_id
_entity_poly.type
_entity_poly.pdbx_seq_one_letter_code
_entity_poly.pdbx_strand_id
1 'polypeptide(L)'
;MIKFLSKYKYIFYTNNVLLIILYLFPGSLIGCFLYNDCKIQPKIINDFIISSDHFYIFFITSVIGYMTFSRSKHINILIIYLIFLSIILELFHFIIPDRSFEVKDLFGNLLGVLTTLIIFLLFNKYEKSQN
;
A
#
# COMPACT_ATOMS: atom_id res chain seq x y z
N MET A 1 0.17 19.92 5.48
CA MET A 1 0.17 18.63 4.75
C MET A 1 -1.21 17.99 4.67
N ILE A 2 -1.88 17.66 5.79
CA ILE A 2 -3.22 17.00 5.77
C ILE A 2 -4.28 17.83 5.01
N LYS A 3 -4.37 19.14 5.25
CA LYS A 3 -5.28 20.04 4.51
C LYS A 3 -5.01 20.06 2.99
N PHE A 4 -3.75 19.89 2.57
CA PHE A 4 -3.36 19.87 1.17
C PHE A 4 -3.81 18.56 0.50
N LEU A 5 -3.45 17.40 1.06
CA LEU A 5 -3.84 16.10 0.52
C LEU A 5 -5.36 15.91 0.51
N SER A 6 -6.05 16.39 1.54
CA SER A 6 -7.52 16.35 1.59
C SER A 6 -8.19 17.20 0.49
N LYS A 7 -7.54 18.29 0.05
CA LYS A 7 -7.98 19.10 -1.09
C LYS A 7 -7.69 18.41 -2.43
N TYR A 8 -6.59 17.68 -2.53
CA TYR A 8 -6.10 17.06 -3.76
C TYR A 8 -6.21 15.53 -3.73
N LYS A 9 -7.44 15.03 -3.59
CA LYS A 9 -7.74 13.58 -3.52
C LYS A 9 -7.24 12.77 -4.72
N TYR A 10 -7.06 13.41 -5.88
CA TYR A 10 -6.52 12.76 -7.07
C TYR A 10 -5.14 12.14 -6.81
N ILE A 11 -4.33 12.68 -5.90
CA ILE A 11 -3.02 12.10 -5.54
C ILE A 11 -3.18 10.67 -5.02
N PHE A 12 -4.16 10.43 -4.15
CA PHE A 12 -4.46 9.08 -3.66
C PHE A 12 -4.97 8.17 -4.78
N TYR A 13 -5.85 8.66 -5.65
CA TYR A 13 -6.38 7.86 -6.75
C TYR A 13 -5.29 7.48 -7.76
N THR A 14 -4.42 8.42 -8.14
CA THR A 14 -3.27 8.16 -9.00
C THR A 14 -2.31 7.16 -8.35
N ASN A 15 -2.02 7.28 -7.06
CA ASN A 15 -1.19 6.31 -6.33
C ASN A 15 -1.81 4.90 -6.34
N ASN A 16 -3.13 4.78 -6.18
CA ASN A 16 -3.81 3.48 -6.24
C ASN A 16 -3.77 2.86 -7.63
N VAL A 17 -4.01 3.65 -8.67
CA VAL A 17 -3.92 3.15 -10.05
C VAL A 17 -2.50 2.67 -10.34
N LEU A 18 -1.48 3.45 -9.95
CA LEU A 18 -0.08 3.06 -10.10
C LEU A 18 0.25 1.78 -9.33
N LEU A 19 -0.20 1.67 -8.07
CA LEU A 19 -0.05 0.47 -7.26
C LEU A 19 -0.63 -0.76 -7.97
N ILE A 20 -1.88 -0.67 -8.43
CA ILE A 20 -2.57 -1.79 -9.09
C ILE A 20 -1.83 -2.21 -10.37
N ILE A 21 -1.42 -1.25 -11.19
CA ILE A 21 -0.67 -1.52 -12.43
C ILE A 21 0.65 -2.23 -12.12
N LEU A 22 1.43 -1.72 -11.16
CA LEU A 22 2.72 -2.31 -10.81
C LEU A 22 2.57 -3.69 -10.15
N TYR A 23 1.53 -3.89 -9.34
CA TYR A 23 1.32 -5.12 -8.59
C TYR A 23 0.82 -6.28 -9.46
N LEU A 24 -0.05 -5.99 -10.45
CA LEU A 24 -0.66 -7.01 -11.31
C LEU A 24 0.10 -7.25 -12.61
N PHE A 25 1.19 -6.54 -12.88
CA PHE A 25 2.01 -6.78 -14.05
C PHE A 25 2.73 -8.15 -13.95
N PRO A 26 2.74 -8.97 -15.04
CA PRO A 26 3.50 -10.22 -15.07
C PRO A 26 5.00 -9.93 -15.10
N GLY A 27 5.71 -10.29 -14.03
CA GLY A 27 7.08 -9.82 -13.77
C GLY A 27 7.13 -8.37 -13.26
N SER A 28 8.27 -7.68 -13.39
CA SER A 28 8.51 -6.34 -12.84
C SER A 28 8.68 -5.29 -13.94
N LEU A 29 7.75 -4.32 -14.02
CA LEU A 29 7.91 -3.16 -14.92
C LEU A 29 9.21 -2.38 -14.64
N ILE A 30 9.55 -2.24 -13.36
CA ILE A 30 10.78 -1.55 -12.94
C ILE A 30 12.01 -2.38 -13.32
N GLY A 31 11.94 -3.70 -13.18
CA GLY A 31 12.97 -4.63 -13.64
C GLY A 31 13.21 -4.54 -15.14
N CYS A 32 12.14 -4.55 -15.95
CA CYS A 32 12.22 -4.37 -17.40
C CYS A 32 12.96 -3.07 -17.75
N PHE A 33 12.62 -1.96 -17.07
CA PHE A 33 13.17 -0.65 -17.37
C PHE A 33 14.63 -0.49 -16.94
N LEU A 34 14.99 -0.99 -15.75
CA LEU A 34 16.34 -0.79 -15.19
C LEU A 34 17.35 -1.84 -15.64
N TYR A 35 16.93 -3.10 -15.77
CA TYR A 35 17.82 -4.23 -16.01
C TYR A 35 17.62 -4.88 -17.38
N ASN A 36 16.67 -4.39 -18.18
CA ASN A 36 16.26 -5.01 -19.45
C ASN A 36 15.78 -6.46 -19.28
N ASP A 37 15.38 -6.84 -18.07
CA ASP A 37 14.86 -8.15 -17.70
C ASP A 37 13.68 -7.99 -16.73
N CYS A 38 12.49 -8.34 -17.22
CA CYS A 38 11.25 -8.27 -16.47
C CYS A 38 11.14 -9.30 -15.34
N LYS A 39 12.01 -10.32 -15.30
CA LYS A 39 12.00 -11.33 -14.22
C LYS A 39 12.69 -10.83 -12.95
N ILE A 40 13.51 -9.78 -13.06
CA ILE A 40 14.21 -9.21 -11.92
C ILE A 40 13.25 -8.26 -11.19
N GLN A 41 12.85 -8.62 -9.97
CA GLN A 41 12.15 -7.71 -9.08
C GLN A 41 13.20 -6.90 -8.29
N PRO A 42 13.31 -5.57 -8.48
CA PRO A 42 14.24 -4.75 -7.70
C PRO A 42 13.80 -4.74 -6.23
N LYS A 43 14.73 -5.05 -5.33
CA LYS A 43 14.49 -4.98 -3.88
C LYS A 43 14.91 -3.63 -3.33
N ILE A 44 14.02 -2.99 -2.55
CA ILE A 44 14.37 -1.73 -1.85
C ILE A 44 15.25 -2.09 -0.66
N ILE A 45 14.78 -3.04 0.16
CA ILE A 45 15.45 -3.55 1.35
C ILE A 45 15.30 -5.07 1.37
N ASN A 46 16.31 -5.78 1.91
CA ASN A 46 16.23 -7.24 2.06
C ASN A 46 15.03 -7.65 2.93
N ASP A 47 14.47 -8.82 2.61
CA ASP A 47 13.35 -9.35 3.37
C ASP A 47 13.80 -9.80 4.76
N PHE A 48 12.88 -9.65 5.71
CA PHE A 48 13.03 -10.19 7.06
C PHE A 48 12.04 -11.34 7.24
N ILE A 49 11.21 -11.26 8.29
CA ILE A 49 10.10 -12.17 8.54
C ILE A 49 9.01 -12.00 7.47
N ILE A 50 8.86 -10.77 6.98
CA ILE A 50 7.93 -10.36 5.92
C ILE A 50 8.69 -9.74 4.76
N SER A 51 7.98 -9.58 3.64
CA SER A 51 8.47 -8.85 2.49
C SER A 51 8.56 -7.36 2.79
N SER A 52 9.78 -6.84 2.78
CA SER A 52 10.07 -5.45 3.14
C SER A 52 9.44 -4.49 2.13
N ASP A 53 9.55 -4.79 0.84
CA ASP A 53 9.05 -3.94 -0.24
C ASP A 53 7.52 -3.82 -0.19
N HIS A 54 6.84 -4.96 0.00
CA HIS A 54 5.39 -5.03 0.12
C HIS A 54 4.89 -4.26 1.34
N PHE A 55 5.58 -4.39 2.48
CA PHE A 55 5.30 -3.59 3.67
C PHE A 55 5.40 -2.08 3.37
N TYR A 56 6.51 -1.62 2.78
CA TYR A 56 6.70 -0.19 2.54
C TYR A 56 5.72 0.39 1.52
N ILE A 57 5.41 -0.34 0.45
CA ILE A 57 4.47 0.09 -0.59
C ILE A 57 3.06 0.27 0.00
N PHE A 58 2.59 -0.69 0.80
CA PHE A 58 1.28 -0.58 1.46
C PHE A 58 1.27 0.40 2.62
N PHE A 59 2.38 0.54 3.35
CA PHE A 59 2.54 1.57 4.37
C PHE A 59 2.40 2.97 3.76
N ILE A 60 3.15 3.29 2.70
CA ILE A 60 3.10 4.60 2.03
C ILE A 60 1.71 4.86 1.46
N THR A 61 1.13 3.88 0.74
CA THR A 61 -0.23 3.98 0.17
C THR A 61 -1.26 4.27 1.25
N SER A 62 -1.16 3.59 2.39
CA SER A 62 -2.07 3.78 3.51
C SER A 62 -1.88 5.13 4.19
N VAL A 63 -0.64 5.58 4.42
CA VAL A 63 -0.37 6.95 4.92
C VAL A 63 -1.03 7.99 4.01
N ILE A 64 -0.84 7.91 2.70
CA ILE A 64 -1.46 8.85 1.74
C ILE A 64 -2.99 8.79 1.85
N GLY A 65 -3.57 7.58 1.94
CA GLY A 65 -5.00 7.37 2.14
C GLY A 65 -5.52 8.05 3.41
N TYR A 66 -4.97 7.70 4.58
CA TYR A 66 -5.38 8.27 5.87
C TYR A 66 -5.23 9.79 5.88
N MET A 67 -4.13 10.32 5.35
CA MET A 67 -3.95 11.77 5.26
C MET A 67 -4.98 12.45 4.37
N THR A 68 -5.37 11.81 3.27
CA THR A 68 -6.37 12.34 2.31
C THR A 68 -7.78 12.35 2.90
N PHE A 69 -8.16 11.29 3.62
CA PHE A 69 -9.53 11.10 4.13
C PHE A 69 -9.68 11.30 5.65
N SER A 70 -8.64 11.72 6.38
CA SER A 70 -8.64 11.88 7.85
C SER A 70 -9.81 12.69 8.41
N ARG A 71 -10.30 13.68 7.65
CA ARG A 71 -11.43 14.56 8.02
C ARG A 71 -12.72 14.25 7.27
N SER A 72 -12.78 13.12 6.57
CA SER A 72 -13.90 12.69 5.77
C SER A 72 -14.76 11.67 6.53
N LYS A 73 -16.08 11.71 6.30
CA LYS A 73 -17.00 10.67 6.75
C LYS A 73 -16.71 9.29 6.15
N HIS A 74 -15.90 9.22 5.08
CA HIS A 74 -15.55 7.98 4.37
C HIS A 74 -14.32 7.25 4.93
N ILE A 75 -13.77 7.66 6.08
CA ILE A 75 -12.55 7.04 6.63
C ILE A 75 -12.71 5.54 6.90
N ASN A 76 -13.87 5.09 7.40
CA ASN A 76 -14.11 3.66 7.63
C ASN A 76 -14.15 2.86 6.33
N ILE A 77 -14.70 3.45 5.27
CA ILE A 77 -14.73 2.83 3.93
C ILE A 77 -13.31 2.71 3.38
N LEU A 78 -12.46 3.73 3.58
CA LEU A 78 -11.05 3.67 3.20
C LEU A 78 -10.32 2.52 3.92
N ILE A 79 -10.52 2.36 5.23
CA ILE A 79 -9.87 1.29 6.02
C ILE A 79 -10.23 -0.07 5.44
N ILE A 80 -11.53 -0.32 5.25
CA ILE A 80 -12.03 -1.57 4.66
C ILE A 80 -11.41 -1.76 3.27
N TYR A 81 -11.45 -0.73 2.43
CA TYR A 81 -10.87 -0.76 1.09
C TYR A 81 -9.38 -1.15 1.09
N LEU A 82 -8.55 -0.53 1.93
CA LEU A 82 -7.11 -0.80 1.98
C LEU A 82 -6.81 -2.23 2.43
N ILE A 83 -7.56 -2.76 3.41
CA ILE A 83 -7.43 -4.15 3.85
C ILE A 83 -7.81 -5.10 2.71
N PHE A 84 -8.96 -4.89 2.06
CA PHE A 84 -9.36 -5.71 0.92
C PHE A 84 -8.37 -5.64 -0.23
N LEU A 85 -7.87 -4.45 -0.57
CA LEU A 85 -6.88 -4.24 -1.62
C LEU A 85 -5.59 -5.02 -1.32
N SER A 86 -5.12 -5.00 -0.06
CA SER A 86 -3.91 -5.70 0.39
C SER A 86 -3.98 -7.22 0.24
N ILE A 87 -5.19 -7.79 0.35
CA ILE A 87 -5.43 -9.22 0.22
C ILE A 87 -5.69 -9.59 -1.25
N ILE A 88 -6.60 -8.87 -1.91
CA ILE A 88 -7.05 -9.18 -3.27
C ILE A 88 -5.89 -9.11 -4.27
N LEU A 89 -5.03 -8.09 -4.17
CA LEU A 89 -3.91 -7.94 -5.08
C LEU A 89 -2.95 -9.13 -5.03
N GLU A 90 -2.67 -9.64 -3.83
CA GLU A 90 -1.83 -10.82 -3.64
C GLU A 90 -2.52 -12.11 -4.11
N LEU A 91 -3.83 -12.25 -3.86
CA LEU A 91 -4.59 -13.39 -4.37
C LEU A 91 -4.61 -13.46 -5.91
N PHE A 92 -4.53 -12.33 -6.62
CA PHE A 92 -4.44 -12.36 -8.08
C PHE A 92 -3.14 -12.99 -8.60
N HIS A 93 -2.08 -13.07 -7.79
CA HIS A 93 -0.83 -13.74 -8.17
C HIS A 93 -0.97 -15.26 -8.33
N PHE A 94 -2.10 -15.86 -7.91
CA PHE A 94 -2.42 -17.24 -8.29
C PHE A 94 -2.73 -17.42 -9.78
N ILE A 95 -3.15 -16.35 -10.48
CA ILE A 95 -3.67 -16.41 -11.85
C ILE A 95 -2.68 -15.75 -12.83
N ILE A 96 -1.90 -14.77 -12.36
CA ILE A 96 -1.01 -13.98 -13.22
C ILE A 96 0.27 -14.78 -13.52
N PRO A 97 0.65 -14.95 -14.79
CA PRO A 97 1.89 -15.63 -15.16
C PRO A 97 3.13 -14.82 -14.70
N ASP A 98 4.25 -15.51 -14.48
CA ASP A 98 5.50 -14.90 -13.98
C ASP A 98 5.34 -14.16 -12.64
N ARG A 99 4.25 -14.46 -11.92
CA ARG A 99 3.99 -14.08 -10.53
C ARG A 99 3.63 -15.35 -9.75
N SER A 100 3.96 -15.35 -8.47
CA SER A 100 3.63 -16.43 -7.56
C SER A 100 3.09 -15.82 -6.28
N PHE A 101 2.00 -16.38 -5.77
CA PHE A 101 1.50 -16.03 -4.45
C PHE A 101 2.57 -16.31 -3.39
N GLU A 102 2.88 -15.31 -2.57
CA GLU A 102 3.82 -15.40 -1.47
C GLU A 102 3.16 -14.97 -0.16
N VAL A 103 3.16 -15.89 0.81
CA VAL A 103 2.60 -15.61 2.15
C VAL A 103 3.32 -14.43 2.81
N LYS A 104 4.63 -14.27 2.57
CA LYS A 104 5.42 -13.15 3.09
C LYS A 104 4.99 -11.80 2.51
N ASP A 105 4.59 -11.77 1.24
CA ASP A 105 4.07 -10.58 0.56
C ASP A 105 2.69 -10.20 1.11
N LEU A 106 1.80 -11.18 1.28
CA LEU A 106 0.49 -10.96 1.93
C LEU A 106 0.64 -10.34 3.33
N PHE A 107 1.50 -10.92 4.16
CA PHE A 107 1.76 -10.40 5.50
C PHE A 107 2.43 -9.02 5.46
N GLY A 108 3.33 -8.78 4.51
CA GLY A 108 3.92 -7.46 4.25
C GLY A 108 2.85 -6.41 3.99
N ASN A 109 1.97 -6.67 3.02
CA ASN A 109 0.88 -5.77 2.66
C ASN A 109 -0.01 -5.44 3.86
N LEU A 110 -0.49 -6.47 4.56
CA LEU A 110 -1.39 -6.33 5.71
C LEU A 110 -0.74 -5.56 6.85
N LEU A 111 0.52 -5.85 7.18
CA LEU A 111 1.23 -5.12 8.23
C LEU A 111 1.43 -3.65 7.86
N GLY A 112 1.72 -3.32 6.59
CA GLY A 112 1.79 -1.93 6.14
C GLY A 112 0.49 -1.15 6.42
N VAL A 113 -0.66 -1.76 6.11
CA VAL A 113 -1.99 -1.18 6.38
C VAL A 113 -2.30 -1.08 7.88
N LEU A 114 -2.00 -2.13 8.65
CA LEU A 114 -2.30 -2.17 10.08
C LEU A 114 -1.40 -1.22 10.89
N THR A 115 -0.11 -1.14 10.57
CA THR A 115 0.82 -0.22 11.24
C THR A 115 0.38 1.23 11.04
N THR A 116 -0.02 1.60 9.82
CA THR A 116 -0.53 2.96 9.57
C THR A 116 -1.85 3.25 10.27
N LEU A 117 -2.76 2.27 10.34
CA LEU A 117 -3.99 2.39 11.12
C LEU A 117 -3.69 2.66 12.60
N ILE A 118 -2.77 1.91 13.22
CA ILE A 118 -2.37 2.10 14.61
C ILE A 118 -1.82 3.52 14.83
N ILE A 119 -0.91 3.97 13.97
CA ILE A 119 -0.33 5.33 14.04
C ILE A 119 -1.44 6.38 13.93
N PHE A 120 -2.38 6.23 13.00
CA PHE A 120 -3.50 7.14 12.82
C PHE A 120 -4.41 7.20 14.05
N LEU A 121 -4.73 6.06 14.66
CA LEU A 121 -5.53 5.99 15.89
C LEU A 121 -4.84 6.68 17.06
N LEU A 122 -3.53 6.47 17.23
CA LEU A 122 -2.73 7.15 18.26
C LEU A 122 -2.73 8.67 18.05
N PHE A 123 -2.53 9.13 16.81
CA PHE A 123 -2.54 10.55 16.48
C PHE A 123 -3.89 11.20 16.79
N ASN A 124 -5.00 10.58 16.39
CA ASN A 124 -6.34 11.10 16.67
C ASN A 124 -6.65 11.13 18.17
N LYS A 125 -6.18 10.13 18.93
CA LYS A 125 -6.34 10.11 20.38
C LYS A 125 -5.58 11.27 21.02
N TYR A 126 -4.36 11.54 20.56
CA TYR A 126 -3.56 12.66 21.02
C TYR A 126 -4.23 14.02 20.71
N GLU A 127 -4.71 14.23 19.47
CA GLU A 127 -5.39 15.48 19.08
C GLU A 127 -6.65 15.74 19.92
N LYS A 128 -7.43 14.69 20.24
CA LYS A 128 -8.58 14.80 21.14
C LYS A 128 -8.23 15.11 22.59
N SER A 129 -7.04 14.73 23.07
CA SER A 129 -6.61 15.01 24.43
C SER A 129 -6.18 16.46 24.67
N GLN A 130 -5.93 17.21 23.58
CA GLN A 130 -5.48 18.59 23.60
C GLN A 130 -6.61 19.62 23.39
N ASN A 131 -7.81 19.16 23.02
CA ASN A 131 -9.02 19.98 22.83
C ASN A 131 -9.99 19.79 24.00
#